data_AF-A0A929CFD3-F1
#
_entry.id   AF-A0A929CFD3-F1
#
_cell.length_a   1.000
_cell.length_b   1.000
_cell.length_c   1.000
_cell.angle_alpha   90.00
_cell.angle_beta   90.00
_cell.angle_gamma   90.00
#
_symmetry.space_group_name_H-M   'P 1'
#
loop_
_entity.id
_entity.type
_entity.pdbx_description
1 polymer ?
#
loop_
_entity_poly.entity_id
_entity_poly.type
_entity_poly.pdbx_seq_one_letter_code
_entity_poly.pdbx_strand_id
1 'polypeptide(L)'
;MPARVGADGAQLNKGATMRTTLAILLMAVILTPQAQGYFFSYPRDGQFKQQEAGSDPWYYKGDANWEIQAPDKWQHMMGSYASSEVFSLFMDNKLAGGIVLSLGVLKEVEDGFREGWSVRDIFMDAVGVGASLINNKKYKLWCDWNRDSIQFKVSITLK
;
A
#
# COMPACT_ATOMS: atom_id res chain seq x y z
N MET A 1 -16.10 27.09 -46.78
CA MET A 1 -16.36 26.71 -45.36
C MET A 1 -15.18 25.86 -44.89
N PRO A 2 -14.30 26.35 -44.00
CA PRO A 2 -13.24 25.49 -43.46
C PRO A 2 -13.76 24.64 -42.31
N ALA A 3 -13.40 23.36 -42.32
CA ALA A 3 -13.77 22.38 -41.30
C ALA A 3 -13.11 22.71 -39.96
N ARG A 4 -13.90 22.71 -38.88
CA ARG A 4 -13.40 22.75 -37.50
C ARG A 4 -12.69 21.42 -37.22
N VAL A 5 -11.36 21.42 -37.30
CA VAL A 5 -10.52 20.32 -36.81
C VAL A 5 -10.55 20.38 -35.27
N GLY A 6 -10.96 19.27 -34.68
CA GLY A 6 -11.42 19.15 -33.29
C GLY A 6 -10.38 19.49 -32.23
N ALA A 7 -10.86 20.17 -31.18
CA ALA A 7 -10.14 20.44 -29.94
C ALA A 7 -9.94 19.17 -29.07
N ASP A 8 -10.45 18.03 -29.49
CA ASP A 8 -10.52 16.81 -28.69
C ASP A 8 -9.19 16.03 -28.63
N GLY A 9 -8.29 16.22 -29.60
CA GLY A 9 -6.98 15.54 -29.64
C GLY A 9 -5.98 16.03 -28.59
N ALA A 10 -6.12 17.26 -28.10
CA ALA A 10 -5.18 17.86 -27.16
C ALA A 10 -5.45 17.48 -25.69
N GLN A 11 -6.68 17.08 -25.35
CA GLN A 11 -7.02 16.66 -23.98
C GLN A 11 -6.63 15.21 -23.68
N LEU A 12 -6.73 14.31 -24.67
CA LEU A 12 -6.33 12.90 -24.53
C LEU A 12 -4.83 12.74 -24.21
N ASN A 13 -3.97 13.60 -24.76
CA ASN A 13 -2.53 13.52 -24.54
C ASN A 13 -2.09 13.96 -23.15
N LYS A 14 -2.71 15.00 -22.57
CA LYS A 14 -2.28 15.56 -21.26
C LYS A 14 -2.41 14.55 -20.11
N GLY A 15 -3.47 13.73 -20.11
CA GLY A 15 -3.67 12.69 -19.11
C GLY A 15 -2.62 11.57 -19.21
N ALA A 16 -2.24 11.19 -20.42
CA ALA A 16 -1.18 10.20 -20.65
C ALA A 16 0.20 10.75 -20.26
N THR A 17 0.52 12.00 -20.62
CA THR A 17 1.80 12.62 -20.26
C THR A 17 1.93 12.76 -18.74
N MET A 18 0.89 13.22 -18.04
CA MET A 18 0.91 13.37 -16.59
C MET A 18 1.11 12.04 -15.85
N ARG A 19 0.45 10.96 -16.31
CA ARG A 19 0.63 9.60 -15.76
C ARG A 19 2.05 9.10 -15.94
N THR A 20 2.62 9.28 -17.13
CA THR A 20 4.00 8.87 -17.43
C THR A 20 5.02 9.69 -16.64
N THR A 21 4.83 11.01 -16.53
CA THR A 21 5.70 11.87 -15.74
C THR A 21 5.64 11.54 -14.25
N LEU A 22 4.46 11.23 -13.71
CA LEU A 22 4.33 10.83 -12.30
C LEU A 22 4.98 9.47 -12.04
N ALA A 23 4.80 8.48 -12.93
CA ALA A 23 5.46 7.18 -12.82
C ALA A 23 6.99 7.30 -12.89
N ILE A 24 7.51 8.14 -13.79
CA ILE A 24 8.94 8.44 -13.89
C ILE A 24 9.45 9.14 -12.63
N LEU A 25 8.71 10.11 -12.08
CA LEU A 25 9.07 10.80 -10.84
C LEU A 25 9.05 9.83 -9.64
N LEU A 26 8.06 8.94 -9.55
CA LEU A 26 8.00 7.93 -8.49
C LEU A 26 9.21 6.97 -8.57
N MET A 27 9.53 6.49 -9.77
CA MET A 27 10.72 5.65 -10.00
C MET A 27 12.01 6.42 -9.70
N ALA A 28 12.10 7.69 -10.10
CA ALA A 28 13.28 8.52 -9.86
C ALA A 28 13.50 8.77 -8.36
N VAL A 29 12.43 8.95 -7.57
CA VAL A 29 12.52 9.07 -6.11
C VAL A 29 13.03 7.78 -5.50
N ILE A 30 12.50 6.62 -5.87
CA ILE A 30 12.92 5.30 -5.35
C ILE A 30 14.38 4.97 -5.72
N LEU A 31 14.85 5.42 -6.88
CA LEU A 31 16.21 5.15 -7.38
C LEU A 31 17.27 6.15 -6.89
N THR A 32 16.89 7.19 -6.15
CA THR A 32 17.89 8.10 -5.57
C THR A 32 18.73 7.39 -4.50
N PRO A 33 20.04 7.67 -4.40
CA PRO A 33 20.89 7.13 -3.33
C PRO A 33 20.35 7.45 -1.93
N GLN A 34 19.67 8.59 -1.77
CA GLN A 34 19.02 8.93 -0.50
C GLN A 34 17.84 7.98 -0.20
N ALA A 35 16.97 7.70 -1.17
CA ALA A 35 15.87 6.74 -0.98
C ALA A 35 16.38 5.31 -0.76
N GLN A 36 17.46 4.90 -1.44
CA GLN A 36 18.12 3.62 -1.16
C GLN A 36 18.57 3.53 0.29
N GLY A 37 19.04 4.62 0.90
CA GLY A 37 19.35 4.66 2.33
C GLY A 37 18.13 4.43 3.23
N TYR A 38 16.93 4.85 2.83
CA TYR A 38 15.71 4.57 3.60
C TYR A 38 15.19 3.15 3.41
N PHE A 39 15.25 2.63 2.18
CA PHE A 39 14.79 1.27 1.86
C PHE A 39 15.80 0.17 2.23
N PHE A 40 17.09 0.50 2.35
CA PHE A 40 18.18 -0.48 2.50
C PHE A 40 19.20 -0.10 3.59
N SER A 41 18.77 0.66 4.61
CA SER A 41 19.64 1.13 5.70
C SER A 41 20.17 0.03 6.61
N TYR A 42 19.50 -1.12 6.65
CA TYR A 42 19.81 -2.18 7.60
C TYR A 42 20.70 -3.26 6.98
N PRO A 43 21.65 -3.81 7.75
CA PRO A 43 22.52 -4.88 7.28
C PRO A 43 21.69 -6.12 6.93
N ARG A 44 21.85 -6.59 5.70
CA ARG A 44 21.29 -7.86 5.24
C ARG A 44 22.20 -8.99 5.65
N ASP A 45 21.61 -10.08 6.14
CA ASP A 45 22.34 -11.31 6.42
C ASP A 45 22.60 -12.14 5.15
N GLY A 46 22.02 -11.73 4.01
CA GLY A 46 22.23 -12.33 2.70
C GLY A 46 21.43 -13.62 2.48
N GLN A 47 20.58 -14.01 3.42
CA GLN A 47 19.73 -15.20 3.32
C GLN A 47 18.27 -14.79 3.33
N PHE A 48 17.50 -15.26 2.35
CA PHE A 48 16.07 -15.04 2.36
C PHE A 48 15.42 -15.91 3.44
N LYS A 49 14.65 -15.28 4.33
CA LYS A 49 13.98 -15.92 5.46
C LYS A 49 12.48 -15.65 5.37
N GLN A 50 11.70 -16.62 5.81
CA GLN A 50 10.27 -16.46 6.02
C GLN A 50 10.02 -16.37 7.52
N GLN A 51 9.19 -15.42 7.97
CA GLN A 51 8.81 -15.36 9.38
C GLN A 51 7.90 -16.53 9.74
N GLU A 52 8.18 -17.13 10.90
CA GLU A 52 7.32 -18.15 11.46
C GLU A 52 6.05 -17.53 12.06
N ALA A 53 4.97 -18.29 12.07
CA ALA A 53 3.67 -17.85 12.62
C ALA A 53 3.74 -17.36 14.08
N GLY A 54 4.74 -17.81 14.84
CA GLY A 54 4.98 -17.43 16.23
C GLY A 54 5.67 -16.07 16.39
N SER A 55 6.59 -15.74 15.46
CA SER A 55 7.38 -14.51 15.40
C SER A 55 6.71 -13.38 14.63
N ASP A 56 5.68 -13.69 13.85
CA ASP A 56 4.86 -12.73 13.08
C ASP A 56 3.44 -12.60 13.67
N PRO A 57 3.25 -12.03 14.86
CA PRO A 57 1.95 -12.02 15.50
C PRO A 57 0.98 -11.06 14.80
N TRP A 58 -0.29 -11.44 14.77
CA TRP A 58 -1.36 -10.55 14.29
C TRP A 58 -1.56 -9.29 15.15
N TYR A 59 -1.05 -9.29 16.37
CA TYR A 59 -1.26 -8.29 17.40
C TYR A 59 0.02 -8.14 18.25
N TYR A 60 0.02 -7.17 19.16
CA TYR A 60 1.18 -6.93 20.04
C TYR A 60 1.63 -8.17 20.79
N LYS A 61 2.92 -8.52 20.65
CA LYS A 61 3.63 -9.42 21.56
C LYS A 61 4.90 -8.74 22.05
N GLY A 62 4.81 -7.83 23.02
CA GLY A 62 6.02 -7.34 23.72
C GLY A 62 5.91 -6.00 24.47
N ASP A 63 6.09 -6.10 25.79
CA ASP A 63 6.62 -5.19 26.82
C ASP A 63 6.25 -3.68 26.85
N ALA A 64 5.25 -3.40 27.69
CA ALA A 64 5.22 -2.46 28.82
C ALA A 64 5.56 -0.96 28.66
N ASN A 65 6.10 -0.44 27.55
CA ASN A 65 6.58 0.96 27.54
C ASN A 65 6.04 1.86 26.42
N TRP A 66 5.23 1.36 25.49
CA TRP A 66 4.62 2.18 24.44
C TRP A 66 3.11 1.90 24.33
N GLU A 67 2.29 2.69 25.02
CA GLU A 67 0.82 2.53 25.02
C GLU A 67 0.15 2.97 23.71
N ILE A 68 0.90 3.53 22.77
CA ILE A 68 0.40 4.14 21.52
C ILE A 68 1.24 3.70 20.32
N GLN A 69 1.35 2.41 20.09
CA GLN A 69 1.73 1.94 18.76
C GLN A 69 0.59 1.08 18.21
N ALA A 70 0.23 1.30 16.96
CA ALA A 70 -0.78 0.49 16.28
C ALA A 70 -0.14 -0.85 15.87
N PRO A 71 -0.88 -1.98 15.93
CA PRO A 71 -0.37 -3.26 15.49
C PRO A 71 0.17 -3.19 14.08
N ASP A 72 1.32 -3.80 13.84
CA ASP A 72 2.01 -3.82 12.55
C ASP A 72 1.07 -4.19 11.38
N LYS A 73 0.28 -5.25 11.55
CA LYS A 73 -0.73 -5.70 10.57
C LYS A 73 -1.83 -4.66 10.30
N TRP A 74 -2.20 -3.86 11.30
CA TRP A 74 -3.13 -2.74 11.08
C TRP A 74 -2.47 -1.64 10.25
N GLN A 75 -1.17 -1.37 10.49
CA GLN A 75 -0.42 -0.38 9.73
C GLN A 75 -0.28 -0.78 8.25
N HIS A 76 -0.06 -2.06 7.96
CA HIS A 76 -0.07 -2.59 6.58
C HIS A 76 -1.41 -2.32 5.88
N MET A 77 -2.52 -2.72 6.50
CA MET A 77 -3.84 -2.52 5.90
C MET A 77 -4.18 -1.04 5.72
N MET A 78 -4.01 -0.21 6.76
CA MET A 78 -4.36 1.21 6.69
C MET A 78 -3.41 2.01 5.81
N GLY A 79 -2.12 1.68 5.82
CA GLY A 79 -1.10 2.27 4.96
C GLY A 79 -1.37 1.97 3.48
N SER A 80 -1.69 0.72 3.16
CA SER A 80 -2.06 0.30 1.80
C SER A 80 -3.39 0.91 1.35
N TYR A 81 -4.38 0.99 2.23
CA TYR A 81 -5.64 1.71 1.98
C TYR A 81 -5.40 3.18 1.65
N ALA A 82 -4.72 3.90 2.54
CA ALA A 82 -4.48 5.34 2.39
C ALA A 82 -3.63 5.64 1.14
N SER A 83 -2.58 4.85 0.89
CA SER A 83 -1.74 5.00 -0.30
C SER A 83 -2.53 4.77 -1.59
N SER A 84 -3.42 3.78 -1.60
CA SER A 84 -4.27 3.51 -2.77
C SER A 84 -5.22 4.66 -3.06
N GLU A 85 -5.87 5.19 -2.02
CA GLU A 85 -6.74 6.37 -2.13
C GLU A 85 -5.97 7.59 -2.65
N VAL A 86 -4.77 7.88 -2.11
CA VAL A 86 -3.94 9.00 -2.56
C VAL A 86 -3.50 8.83 -4.02
N PHE A 87 -3.01 7.65 -4.41
CA PHE A 87 -2.60 7.42 -5.80
C PHE A 87 -3.77 7.48 -6.78
N SER A 88 -4.97 7.03 -6.36
CA SER A 88 -6.18 7.11 -7.19
C SER A 88 -6.61 8.54 -7.53
N LEU A 89 -6.13 9.55 -6.80
CA LEU A 89 -6.33 10.96 -7.18
C LEU A 89 -5.63 11.32 -8.51
N PHE A 90 -4.62 10.54 -8.90
CA PHE A 90 -3.78 10.83 -10.07
C PHE A 90 -3.85 9.76 -11.17
N MET A 91 -4.42 8.58 -10.87
CA MET A 91 -4.51 7.47 -11.82
C MET A 91 -5.75 6.59 -11.55
N ASP A 92 -6.02 5.63 -12.43
CA ASP A 92 -7.13 4.68 -12.24
C ASP A 92 -6.97 3.90 -10.92
N ASN A 93 -8.06 3.71 -10.17
CA ASN A 93 -8.03 3.08 -8.85
C ASN A 93 -7.44 1.66 -8.88
N LYS A 94 -7.67 0.89 -9.95
CA LYS A 94 -7.09 -0.46 -10.07
C LYS A 94 -5.59 -0.40 -10.32
N LEU A 95 -5.14 0.57 -11.12
CA LEU A 95 -3.71 0.82 -11.34
C LEU A 95 -3.03 1.29 -10.05
N ALA A 96 -3.66 2.21 -9.30
CA ALA A 96 -3.19 2.68 -8.01
C ALA A 96 -3.04 1.52 -7.02
N GLY A 97 -4.08 0.70 -6.87
CA GLY A 97 -4.05 -0.49 -6.02
C GLY A 97 -2.98 -1.51 -6.43
N GLY A 98 -2.82 -1.74 -7.75
CA GLY A 98 -1.77 -2.61 -8.27
C GLY A 98 -0.35 -2.13 -7.96
N ILE A 99 -0.11 -0.82 -8.03
CA ILE A 99 1.17 -0.22 -7.66
C ILE A 99 1.43 -0.37 -6.16
N VAL A 100 0.44 -0.05 -5.32
CA VAL A 100 0.59 -0.15 -3.85
C VAL A 100 0.86 -1.59 -3.43
N LEU A 101 0.12 -2.57 -3.98
CA LEU A 101 0.35 -3.98 -3.68
C LEU A 101 1.74 -4.44 -4.14
N SER A 102 2.20 -3.97 -5.31
CA SER A 102 3.54 -4.28 -5.81
C SER A 102 4.63 -3.70 -4.91
N LEU A 103 4.43 -2.49 -4.37
CA LEU A 103 5.34 -1.87 -3.41
C LEU A 103 5.36 -2.64 -2.09
N GLY A 104 4.21 -3.12 -1.59
CA GLY A 104 4.14 -3.99 -0.42
C GLY A 104 4.91 -5.30 -0.62
N VAL A 105 4.72 -5.96 -1.76
CA VAL A 105 5.51 -7.15 -2.13
C VAL A 105 7.01 -6.86 -2.18
N LEU A 106 7.43 -5.76 -2.80
CA LEU A 106 8.85 -5.39 -2.87
C LEU A 106 9.45 -5.10 -1.49
N LYS A 107 8.68 -4.43 -0.62
CA LYS A 107 9.05 -4.20 0.78
C LYS A 107 9.25 -5.53 1.50
N GLU A 108 8.31 -6.46 1.39
CA GLU A 108 8.43 -7.77 2.02
C GLU A 108 9.62 -8.57 1.48
N VAL A 109 9.97 -8.45 0.18
CA VAL A 109 11.15 -9.12 -0.39
C VAL A 109 12.40 -8.61 0.32
N GLU A 110 12.47 -7.29 0.55
CA GLU A 110 13.55 -6.64 1.27
C GLU A 110 13.63 -7.14 2.72
N ASP A 111 12.50 -7.16 3.42
CA ASP A 111 12.40 -7.67 4.78
C ASP A 111 12.79 -9.15 4.87
N GLY A 112 12.50 -9.94 3.84
CA GLY A 112 12.97 -11.32 3.70
C GLY A 112 14.48 -11.49 3.85
N PHE A 113 15.30 -10.49 3.48
CA PHE A 113 16.76 -10.49 3.65
C PHE A 113 17.25 -9.79 4.93
N ARG A 114 16.33 -9.32 5.78
CA ARG A 114 16.61 -8.52 6.98
C ARG A 114 16.02 -9.14 8.24
N GLU A 115 14.70 -9.28 8.30
CA GLU A 115 13.95 -9.76 9.48
C GLU A 115 12.98 -10.91 9.19
N GLY A 116 12.79 -11.23 7.90
CA GLY A 116 11.96 -12.29 7.39
C GLY A 116 10.70 -11.79 6.69
N TRP A 117 10.33 -12.50 5.64
CA TRP A 117 9.15 -12.28 4.80
C TRP A 117 7.87 -12.71 5.52
N SER A 118 6.84 -11.87 5.46
CA SER A 118 5.55 -12.13 6.09
C SER A 118 4.41 -12.22 5.07
N VAL A 119 3.83 -13.42 4.97
CA VAL A 119 2.61 -13.62 4.15
C VAL A 119 1.41 -12.88 4.75
N ARG A 120 1.42 -12.66 6.07
CA ARG A 120 0.33 -11.96 6.77
C ARG A 120 0.33 -10.47 6.42
N ASP A 121 1.49 -9.87 6.23
CA ASP A 121 1.63 -8.48 5.80
C ASP A 121 1.08 -8.27 4.39
N ILE A 122 1.45 -9.15 3.45
CA ILE A 122 0.91 -9.11 2.09
C ILE A 122 -0.61 -9.29 2.08
N PHE A 123 -1.13 -10.17 2.94
CA PHE A 123 -2.57 -10.31 3.09
C PHE A 123 -3.21 -9.01 3.58
N MET A 124 -2.63 -8.34 4.58
CA MET A 124 -3.15 -7.06 5.08
C MET A 124 -3.07 -5.96 4.03
N ASP A 125 -1.99 -5.91 3.24
CA ASP A 125 -1.85 -4.97 2.14
C ASP A 125 -2.94 -5.19 1.08
N ALA A 126 -3.17 -6.45 0.70
CA ALA A 126 -4.24 -6.81 -0.22
C ALA A 126 -5.63 -6.43 0.33
N VAL A 127 -5.88 -6.60 1.63
CA VAL A 127 -7.13 -6.17 2.28
C VAL A 127 -7.24 -4.64 2.28
N GLY A 128 -6.16 -3.91 2.50
CA GLY A 128 -6.11 -2.45 2.45
C GLY A 128 -6.44 -1.91 1.06
N VAL A 129 -5.78 -2.44 0.03
CA VAL A 129 -6.07 -2.14 -1.38
C VAL A 129 -7.52 -2.50 -1.73
N GLY A 130 -7.97 -3.69 -1.31
CA GLY A 130 -9.34 -4.15 -1.52
C GLY A 130 -10.37 -3.20 -0.89
N ALA A 131 -10.12 -2.75 0.34
CA ALA A 131 -10.95 -1.78 1.03
C ALA A 131 -11.06 -0.46 0.23
N SER A 132 -9.97 0.06 -0.33
CA SER A 132 -9.98 1.26 -1.18
C SER A 132 -10.87 1.07 -2.41
N LEU A 133 -10.83 -0.11 -3.04
CA LEU A 133 -11.63 -0.39 -4.24
C LEU A 133 -13.12 -0.60 -3.95
N ILE A 134 -13.49 -1.14 -2.79
CA ILE A 134 -14.88 -1.48 -2.46
C ILE A 134 -15.58 -0.41 -1.61
N ASN A 135 -14.84 0.41 -0.86
CA ASN A 135 -15.40 1.39 0.05
C ASN A 135 -16.17 2.45 -0.73
N ASN A 136 -17.49 2.47 -0.50
CA ASN A 136 -18.40 3.41 -1.15
C ASN A 136 -19.60 3.68 -0.22
N LYS A 137 -20.63 4.34 -0.74
CA LYS A 137 -21.83 4.69 0.06
C LYS A 137 -22.63 3.47 0.55
N LYS A 138 -22.41 2.28 -0.01
CA LYS A 138 -23.12 1.03 0.34
C LYS A 138 -22.27 0.08 1.16
N TYR A 139 -20.98 -0.03 0.87
CA TYR A 139 -20.07 -0.96 1.53
C TYR A 139 -18.92 -0.19 2.15
N LYS A 140 -18.57 -0.53 3.39
CA LYS A 140 -17.37 0.00 4.02
C LYS A 140 -16.66 -1.14 4.77
N LEU A 141 -15.43 -1.41 4.39
CA LEU A 141 -14.48 -2.28 5.07
C LEU A 141 -13.43 -1.40 5.74
N TRP A 142 -13.20 -1.61 7.02
CA TRP A 142 -12.10 -0.96 7.74
C TRP A 142 -11.54 -1.90 8.79
N CYS A 143 -10.36 -1.54 9.28
CA CYS A 143 -9.62 -2.29 10.27
C CYS A 143 -9.53 -1.45 11.55
N ASP A 144 -9.90 -2.05 12.66
CA ASP A 144 -9.75 -1.49 14.00
C ASP A 144 -8.91 -2.46 14.84
N TRP A 145 -8.42 -2.03 16.00
CA TRP A 145 -7.61 -2.89 16.84
C TRP A 145 -7.77 -2.58 18.33
N ASN A 146 -7.52 -3.59 19.14
CA ASN A 146 -7.29 -3.46 20.57
C ASN A 146 -6.01 -4.22 20.95
N ARG A 147 -5.65 -4.24 22.23
CA ARG A 147 -4.41 -4.91 22.70
C ARG A 147 -4.33 -6.39 22.30
N ASP A 148 -5.47 -7.05 22.16
CA ASP A 148 -5.53 -8.50 22.02
C ASP A 148 -5.86 -8.96 20.59
N SER A 149 -6.33 -8.05 19.72
CA SER A 149 -6.88 -8.43 18.43
C SER A 149 -6.93 -7.30 17.41
N ILE A 150 -6.82 -7.68 16.14
CA ILE A 150 -7.23 -6.88 14.99
C ILE A 150 -8.66 -7.26 14.61
N GLN A 151 -9.47 -6.25 14.32
CA GLN A 151 -10.89 -6.39 14.03
C GLN A 151 -11.21 -5.84 12.65
N PHE A 152 -11.56 -6.72 11.73
CA PHE A 152 -12.15 -6.31 10.46
C PHE A 152 -13.62 -5.99 10.65
N LYS A 153 -14.01 -4.78 10.26
CA LYS A 153 -15.38 -4.30 10.37
C LYS A 153 -15.92 -4.05 8.96
N VAL A 154 -17.09 -4.63 8.69
CA VAL A 154 -17.82 -4.45 7.44
C VAL A 154 -19.16 -3.78 7.75
N SER A 155 -19.44 -2.66 7.09
CA SER A 155 -20.74 -1.99 7.12
C SER A 155 -21.41 -2.11 5.76
N ILE A 156 -22.68 -2.50 5.78
CA ILE A 156 -23.53 -2.60 4.59
C ILE A 156 -24.76 -1.72 4.82
N THR A 157 -24.97 -0.73 3.96
CA THR A 157 -26.16 0.12 4.00
C THR A 157 -27.22 -0.44 3.06
N LEU A 158 -28.30 -0.98 3.63
CA LEU A 158 -29.48 -1.43 2.88
C LEU A 158 -30.48 -0.27 2.75
N LYS A 159 -31.13 -0.16 1.57
CA LYS A 159 -32.18 0.82 1.30
C LYS A 159 -33.55 0.20 1.46
#